data_AF-A0A2T5BX85-F1
#
_entry.id   AF-A0A2T5BX85-F1
#
_cell.length_a   1.000
_cell.length_b   1.000
_cell.length_c   1.000
_cell.angle_alpha   90.00
_cell.angle_beta   90.00
_cell.angle_gamma   90.00
#
_symmetry.space_group_name_H-M   'P 1'
#
loop_
_entity.id
_entity.type
_entity.pdbx_description
1 polymer ?
#
loop_
_entity_poly.entity_id
_entity_poly.type
_entity_poly.pdbx_seq_one_letter_code
_entity_poly.pdbx_strand_id
1 'polypeptide(L)'
;MKIVYTLIVLIIGTLLAVQGSINTQLTTFLRHPLQGALVNFLVGFICALALNFIFRTQTPDWGQLSTAPWYLFAGGLLGAIFVSSVIFFIPKIGVTTVLAASIAGQLIAASIIDHFGFFGLAVHQISAGRIAGILLLLGGIVLIQKY
;
A
#
# COMPACT_ATOMS: atom_id res chain seq x y z
N MET A 1 -3.38 23.17 9.37
CA MET A 1 -4.19 22.05 8.82
C MET A 1 -3.32 21.01 8.08
N LYS A 2 -2.62 21.34 6.98
CA LYS A 2 -1.83 20.36 6.21
C LYS A 2 -0.82 19.55 7.02
N ILE A 3 -0.03 20.19 7.88
CA ILE A 3 0.93 19.50 8.77
C ILE A 3 0.27 18.46 9.68
N VAL A 4 -0.93 18.76 10.22
CA VAL A 4 -1.64 17.83 11.11
C VAL A 4 -2.05 16.57 10.35
N TYR A 5 -2.55 16.71 9.12
CA TYR A 5 -2.85 15.55 8.27
C TYR A 5 -1.61 14.75 7.92
N THR A 6 -0.48 15.41 7.63
CA THR A 6 0.80 14.72 7.40
C THR A 6 1.23 13.90 8.60
N LEU A 7 1.11 14.44 9.81
CA LEU A 7 1.46 13.71 11.04
C LEU A 7 0.55 12.50 11.28
N ILE A 8 -0.76 12.64 11.03
CA ILE A 8 -1.70 11.51 11.12
C ILE A 8 -1.32 10.41 10.13
N VAL A 9 -1.04 10.76 8.87
CA VAL A 9 -0.63 9.80 7.84
C VAL A 9 0.69 9.12 8.21
N LEU A 10 1.62 9.84 8.83
CA LEU A 10 2.87 9.27 9.33
C LEU A 10 2.62 8.21 10.40
N ILE A 11 1.70 8.46 11.34
CA ILE A 11 1.30 7.48 12.34
C ILE A 11 0.62 6.27 11.67
N ILE A 12 -0.27 6.50 10.71
CA ILE A 12 -0.92 5.41 9.95
C ILE A 12 0.14 4.56 9.21
N GLY A 13 1.21 5.17 8.72
CA GLY A 13 2.31 4.45 8.08
C GLY A 13 2.97 3.41 9.00
N THR A 14 2.96 3.62 10.33
CA THR A 14 3.48 2.63 11.29
C THR A 14 2.65 1.34 11.29
N LEU A 15 1.35 1.42 10.97
CA LEU A 15 0.47 0.27 10.89
C LEU A 15 0.90 -0.69 9.78
N LEU A 16 1.44 -0.18 8.66
CA LEU A 16 1.94 -1.03 7.58
C LEU A 16 3.16 -1.86 8.01
N ALA A 17 4.03 -1.29 8.86
CA ALA A 17 5.18 -2.01 9.40
C ALA A 17 4.76 -3.16 10.35
N VAL A 18 3.79 -2.86 11.21
CA VAL A 18 3.20 -3.85 12.12
C VAL A 18 2.47 -4.93 11.32
N GLN A 19 1.65 -4.54 10.34
CA GLN A 19 0.89 -5.45 9.48
C GLN A 19 1.82 -6.39 8.72
N GLY A 20 2.85 -5.88 8.05
CA GLY A 20 3.82 -6.69 7.31
C GLY A 20 4.46 -7.75 8.22
N SER A 21 4.86 -7.35 9.42
CA SER A 21 5.48 -8.24 10.41
C SER A 21 4.52 -9.33 10.93
N ILE A 22 3.28 -8.96 11.25
CA ILE A 22 2.23 -9.91 11.69
C ILE A 22 1.89 -10.89 10.56
N ASN A 23 1.76 -10.41 9.33
CA ASN A 23 1.42 -11.24 8.17
C ASN A 23 2.54 -12.23 7.81
N THR A 24 3.79 -11.81 7.92
CA THR A 24 4.94 -12.70 7.78
C THR A 24 4.93 -13.78 8.86
N GLN A 25 4.65 -13.43 10.12
CA GLN A 25 4.53 -14.42 11.20
C GLN A 25 3.39 -15.41 10.98
N LEU A 26 2.21 -14.92 10.58
CA LEU A 26 1.05 -15.76 10.26
C LEU A 26 1.38 -16.75 9.13
N THR A 27 2.08 -16.27 8.10
CA THR A 27 2.57 -17.11 7.01
C THR A 27 3.51 -18.21 7.49
N THR A 28 4.46 -17.87 8.38
CA THR A 28 5.39 -18.84 8.98
C THR A 28 4.63 -19.88 9.81
N PHE A 29 3.65 -19.44 10.59
CA PHE A 29 2.79 -20.33 11.39
C PHE A 29 2.01 -21.31 10.52
N LEU A 30 1.41 -20.81 9.43
CA LEU A 30 0.66 -21.62 8.46
C LEU A 30 1.56 -22.44 7.50
N ARG A 31 2.88 -22.22 7.54
CA ARG A 31 3.88 -22.86 6.66
C ARG A 31 3.62 -22.67 5.16
N HIS A 32 2.80 -21.68 4.76
CA HIS A 32 2.47 -21.43 3.36
C HIS A 32 2.14 -19.94 3.09
N PRO A 33 2.91 -19.22 2.24
CA PRO A 33 2.72 -17.79 1.95
C PRO A 33 1.34 -17.40 1.43
N LEU A 34 0.79 -18.20 0.51
CA LEU A 34 -0.55 -17.90 -0.01
C LEU A 34 -1.64 -18.06 1.05
N GLN A 35 -1.47 -18.95 2.04
CA GLN A 35 -2.48 -19.15 3.09
C GLN A 35 -2.48 -17.97 4.07
N GLY A 36 -1.29 -17.48 4.45
CA GLY A 36 -1.18 -16.26 5.26
C GLY A 36 -1.78 -15.04 4.57
N ALA A 37 -1.51 -14.87 3.27
CA ALA A 37 -2.12 -13.80 2.48
C ALA A 37 -3.66 -13.94 2.42
N LEU A 38 -4.18 -15.15 2.14
CA LEU A 38 -5.63 -15.41 2.11
C LEU A 38 -6.30 -15.06 3.43
N VAL A 39 -5.75 -15.49 4.57
CA VAL A 39 -6.31 -15.16 5.89
C VAL A 39 -6.25 -13.66 6.16
N ASN A 40 -5.14 -12.98 5.82
CA ASN A 40 -5.05 -11.52 5.93
C ASN A 40 -6.13 -10.80 5.12
N PHE A 41 -6.37 -11.21 3.86
CA PHE A 41 -7.43 -10.61 3.04
C PHE A 41 -8.83 -10.93 3.55
N LEU A 42 -9.05 -12.13 4.08
CA LEU A 42 -10.34 -12.49 4.69
C LEU A 42 -10.64 -11.64 5.92
N VAL A 43 -9.66 -11.46 6.82
CA VAL A 43 -9.82 -10.60 8.00
C VAL A 43 -10.07 -9.15 7.57
N GLY A 44 -9.31 -8.64 6.59
CA GLY A 44 -9.53 -7.31 6.03
C GLY A 44 -10.93 -7.12 5.43
N PHE A 45 -11.42 -8.12 4.71
CA PHE A 45 -12.78 -8.13 4.15
C PHE A 45 -13.86 -8.11 5.23
N ILE A 46 -13.74 -8.95 6.26
CA ILE A 46 -14.66 -8.97 7.41
C ILE A 46 -14.67 -7.62 8.12
N CYS A 47 -13.50 -7.03 8.37
CA CYS A 47 -13.39 -5.69 8.95
C CYS A 47 -14.08 -4.63 8.09
N ALA A 48 -13.89 -4.65 6.77
CA ALA A 48 -14.54 -3.72 5.85
C ALA A 48 -16.08 -3.85 5.88
N LEU A 49 -16.60 -5.08 5.93
CA LEU A 49 -18.04 -5.33 6.09
C LEU A 49 -18.57 -4.82 7.42
N ALA A 50 -17.85 -5.06 8.52
CA ALA A 50 -18.24 -4.59 9.84
C ALA A 50 -18.29 -3.05 9.90
N LEU A 51 -17.30 -2.38 9.31
CA LEU A 51 -17.29 -0.92 9.21
C LEU A 51 -18.48 -0.40 8.40
N ASN A 52 -18.80 -1.03 7.26
CA ASN A 52 -19.96 -0.67 6.45
C ASN A 52 -21.26 -0.74 7.28
N PHE A 53 -21.42 -1.80 8.06
CA PHE A 53 -22.56 -1.98 8.95
C PHE A 53 -22.61 -0.95 10.09
N ILE A 54 -21.48 -0.71 10.77
CA ILE A 54 -21.38 0.26 11.88
C ILE A 54 -21.73 1.68 11.42
N PHE A 55 -21.17 2.10 10.28
CA PHE A 55 -21.41 3.43 9.71
C PHE A 55 -22.71 3.52 8.91
N ARG A 56 -23.49 2.42 8.83
CA ARG A 56 -24.76 2.33 8.09
C ARG A 56 -24.65 2.87 6.66
N THR A 57 -23.51 2.63 6.02
CA THR A 57 -23.31 3.03 4.64
C THR A 57 -24.22 2.21 3.74
N GLN A 58 -24.71 2.81 2.65
CA GLN A 58 -25.47 2.03 1.66
C GLN A 58 -24.54 0.97 1.04
N THR A 59 -25.05 -0.24 0.84
CA THR A 59 -24.32 -1.27 0.10
C THR A 59 -24.01 -0.76 -1.30
N PRO A 60 -22.86 -1.13 -1.89
CA PRO A 60 -22.55 -0.73 -3.26
C PRO A 60 -23.70 -1.09 -4.22
N ASP A 61 -24.08 -0.15 -5.07
CA ASP A 61 -25.07 -0.39 -6.12
C ASP A 61 -24.46 -1.32 -7.18
N TRP A 62 -24.91 -2.58 -7.19
CA TRP A 62 -24.44 -3.59 -8.13
C TRP A 62 -24.72 -3.23 -9.59
N GLY A 63 -25.77 -2.45 -9.85
CA GLY A 63 -26.09 -1.92 -11.17
C GLY A 63 -25.01 -0.94 -11.63
N GLN A 64 -24.60 -0.01 -10.77
CA GLN A 64 -23.49 0.92 -11.07
C GLN A 64 -22.15 0.20 -11.19
N LEU A 65 -21.87 -0.79 -10.33
CA LEU A 65 -20.63 -1.58 -10.42
C LEU A 65 -20.48 -2.26 -11.80
N SER A 66 -21.57 -2.75 -12.39
CA SER A 66 -21.53 -3.40 -13.70
C SER A 66 -21.11 -2.46 -14.84
N THR A 67 -21.26 -1.16 -14.64
CA THR A 67 -20.86 -0.12 -15.61
C THR A 67 -19.46 0.43 -15.36
N ALA A 68 -18.82 0.05 -14.24
CA ALA A 68 -17.52 0.57 -13.86
C ALA A 68 -16.42 0.04 -14.79
N PRO A 69 -15.45 0.89 -15.20
CA PRO A 69 -14.30 0.45 -15.99
C PRO A 69 -13.53 -0.69 -15.30
N TRP A 70 -13.14 -1.71 -16.07
CA TRP A 70 -12.53 -2.93 -15.53
C TRP A 70 -11.26 -2.68 -14.69
N TYR A 71 -10.49 -1.63 -15.01
CA TYR A 71 -9.25 -1.30 -14.29
C TYR A 71 -9.51 -0.83 -12.85
N LEU A 72 -10.72 -0.37 -12.50
CA LEU A 72 -11.05 0.02 -11.13
C LEU A 72 -11.04 -1.19 -10.17
N PHE A 73 -11.31 -2.38 -10.69
CA PHE A 73 -11.24 -3.64 -9.93
C PHE A 73 -9.81 -4.15 -9.74
N ALA A 74 -8.83 -3.61 -10.47
CA ALA A 74 -7.43 -4.00 -10.35
C ALA A 74 -6.82 -3.62 -8.99
N GLY A 75 -7.41 -2.68 -8.25
CA GLY A 75 -6.92 -2.26 -6.94
C GLY A 75 -6.78 -3.42 -5.95
N GLY A 76 -7.77 -4.32 -5.90
CA GLY A 76 -7.72 -5.51 -5.05
C GLY A 76 -6.59 -6.48 -5.44
N LEU A 77 -6.41 -6.69 -6.75
CA LEU A 77 -5.33 -7.53 -7.30
C LEU A 77 -3.94 -6.94 -6.99
N LEU A 78 -3.76 -5.63 -7.20
CA LEU A 78 -2.51 -4.92 -6.91
C LEU A 78 -2.18 -4.97 -5.41
N GLY A 79 -3.20 -4.80 -4.54
CA GLY A 79 -3.06 -4.95 -3.10
C GLY A 79 -2.62 -6.37 -2.70
N ALA A 80 -3.21 -7.40 -3.31
CA ALA A 80 -2.82 -8.79 -3.08
C ALA A 80 -1.36 -9.06 -3.46
N ILE A 81 -0.94 -8.63 -4.64
CA ILE A 81 0.45 -8.75 -5.09
C ILE A 81 1.41 -8.01 -4.14
N PHE A 82 1.03 -6.80 -3.70
CA PHE A 82 1.83 -6.01 -2.77
C PHE A 82 2.03 -6.73 -1.43
N VAL A 83 0.94 -7.13 -0.78
CA VAL A 83 1.00 -7.80 0.53
C VAL A 83 1.76 -9.12 0.43
N SER A 84 1.52 -9.93 -0.60
CA SER A 84 2.26 -11.18 -0.83
C SER A 84 3.75 -10.93 -1.04
N SER A 85 4.12 -9.86 -1.76
CA SER A 85 5.52 -9.47 -1.95
C SER A 85 6.16 -9.06 -0.63
N VAL A 86 5.47 -8.25 0.18
CA VAL A 86 5.94 -7.83 1.52
C VAL A 86 6.19 -9.06 2.40
N ILE A 87 5.23 -9.99 2.48
CA ILE A 87 5.36 -11.24 3.25
C ILE A 87 6.60 -12.04 2.81
N PHE A 88 6.83 -12.12 1.51
CA PHE A 88 7.92 -12.90 0.93
C PHE A 88 9.30 -12.26 1.10
N PHE A 89 9.39 -10.93 1.02
CA PHE A 89 10.68 -10.22 1.06
C PHE A 89 11.11 -9.81 2.48
N ILE A 90 10.18 -9.63 3.42
CA ILE A 90 10.52 -9.26 4.81
C ILE A 90 11.55 -10.23 5.43
N PRO A 91 11.37 -11.58 5.35
CA PRO A 91 12.36 -12.51 5.89
C PRO A 91 13.73 -12.48 5.21
N LYS A 92 13.83 -11.91 4.00
CA LYS A 92 15.04 -11.94 3.18
C LYS A 92 15.92 -10.71 3.35
N ILE A 93 15.30 -9.54 3.41
CA ILE A 93 16.00 -8.24 3.41
C ILE A 93 15.59 -7.33 4.58
N GLY A 94 14.74 -7.83 5.50
CA GLY A 94 14.27 -7.11 6.67
C GLY A 94 13.09 -6.17 6.39
N VAL A 95 12.33 -5.85 7.46
CA VAL A 95 11.13 -4.99 7.39
C VAL A 95 11.48 -3.59 6.90
N THR A 96 12.52 -2.98 7.46
CA THR A 96 12.92 -1.60 7.16
C THR A 96 13.25 -1.42 5.68
N THR A 97 14.03 -2.33 5.10
CA THR A 97 14.42 -2.29 3.68
C THR A 97 13.21 -2.46 2.76
N VAL A 98 12.32 -3.42 3.05
CA VAL A 98 11.10 -3.65 2.26
C VAL A 98 10.21 -2.40 2.26
N LEU A 99 9.97 -1.81 3.43
CA LEU A 99 9.12 -0.63 3.54
C LEU A 99 9.76 0.58 2.85
N ALA A 100 11.04 0.85 3.10
CA ALA A 100 11.75 1.97 2.46
C ALA A 100 11.71 1.84 0.92
N ALA A 101 12.04 0.66 0.40
CA ALA A 101 11.98 0.38 -1.04
C ALA A 101 10.56 0.52 -1.60
N SER A 102 9.55 0.00 -0.90
CA SER A 102 8.15 0.13 -1.33
C SER A 102 7.68 1.58 -1.37
N ILE A 103 8.02 2.40 -0.37
CA ILE A 103 7.67 3.82 -0.33
C ILE A 103 8.32 4.56 -1.49
N ALA A 104 9.60 4.29 -1.79
CA ALA A 104 10.26 4.90 -2.94
C ALA A 104 9.57 4.50 -4.26
N GLY A 105 9.25 3.22 -4.46
CA GLY A 105 8.50 2.76 -5.63
C GLY A 105 7.12 3.40 -5.75
N GLN A 106 6.38 3.52 -4.64
CA GLN A 106 5.08 4.20 -4.57
C GLN A 106 5.20 5.67 -4.95
N LEU A 107 6.22 6.38 -4.47
CA LEU A 107 6.42 7.80 -4.79
C LEU A 107 6.86 8.04 -6.23
N ILE A 108 7.67 7.15 -6.81
CA ILE A 108 8.00 7.17 -8.23
C ILE A 108 6.73 6.98 -9.07
N ALA A 109 5.96 5.93 -8.79
CA ALA A 109 4.71 5.65 -9.50
C ALA A 109 3.70 6.78 -9.34
N ALA A 110 3.50 7.30 -8.13
CA ALA A 110 2.61 8.43 -7.85
C ALA A 110 3.05 9.68 -8.61
N SER A 111 4.36 9.95 -8.70
CA SER A 111 4.86 11.11 -9.46
C SER A 111 4.56 10.99 -10.95
N ILE A 112 4.66 9.79 -11.52
CA ILE A 112 4.30 9.53 -12.93
C ILE A 112 2.79 9.69 -13.13
N ILE A 113 1.98 9.09 -12.26
CA ILE A 113 0.51 9.17 -12.30
C ILE A 113 0.06 10.64 -12.23
N ASP A 114 0.59 11.39 -11.28
CA ASP A 114 0.28 12.81 -11.08
C ASP A 114 0.72 13.66 -12.28
N HIS A 115 1.86 13.35 -12.90
CA HIS A 115 2.38 14.11 -14.03
C HIS A 115 1.49 14.00 -15.26
N PHE A 116 0.99 12.81 -15.53
CA PHE A 116 0.13 12.53 -16.68
C PHE A 116 -1.35 12.65 -16.37
N GLY A 117 -1.74 12.87 -15.11
CA GLY A 117 -3.14 12.93 -14.69
C GLY A 117 -3.88 11.61 -14.91
N PHE A 118 -3.18 10.47 -14.79
CA PHE A 118 -3.81 9.16 -14.97
C PHE A 118 -4.99 8.99 -14.01
N PHE A 119 -6.00 8.23 -14.45
CA PHE A 119 -7.26 8.01 -13.71
C PHE A 119 -8.11 9.27 -13.48
N GLY A 120 -7.90 10.33 -14.28
CA GLY A 120 -8.65 11.59 -14.15
C GLY A 120 -8.21 12.44 -12.96
N LEU A 121 -7.03 12.17 -12.41
CA LEU A 121 -6.46 12.93 -11.31
C LEU A 121 -5.96 14.31 -11.79
N ALA A 122 -5.94 15.27 -10.86
CA ALA A 122 -5.39 16.60 -11.13
C ALA A 122 -3.91 16.51 -11.52
N VAL A 123 -3.56 17.11 -12.66
CA VAL A 123 -2.19 17.09 -13.16
C VAL A 123 -1.29 17.92 -12.27
N HIS A 124 -0.30 17.27 -11.65
CA HIS A 124 0.76 17.93 -10.90
C HIS A 124 2.10 17.63 -11.58
N GLN A 125 2.68 18.65 -12.20
CA GLN A 125 3.95 18.49 -12.91
C GLN A 125 5.07 18.06 -11.97
N ILE A 126 5.92 17.13 -12.43
CA ILE A 126 7.10 16.72 -11.68
C ILE A 126 8.06 17.90 -11.62
N SER A 127 8.32 18.39 -10.41
CA SER A 127 9.31 19.43 -10.16
C SER A 127 10.69 18.83 -9.90
N ALA A 128 11.75 19.62 -10.14
CA ALA A 128 13.11 19.22 -9.80
C ALA A 128 13.26 18.85 -8.32
N GLY A 129 12.53 19.53 -7.43
CA GLY A 129 12.51 19.20 -5.99
C GLY A 129 11.92 17.81 -5.70
N ARG A 130 10.87 17.39 -6.43
CA ARG A 130 10.28 16.05 -6.28
C ARG A 130 11.25 14.97 -6.74
N ILE A 131 11.96 15.20 -7.85
CA ILE A 131 13.01 14.32 -8.37
C ILE A 131 14.13 14.19 -7.34
N ALA A 132 14.64 15.32 -6.83
CA ALA A 132 15.69 15.33 -5.82
C ALA A 132 15.27 14.57 -4.54
N GLY A 133 14.03 14.76 -4.07
CA GLY A 133 13.48 14.03 -2.93
C GLY A 133 13.43 12.52 -3.15
N ILE A 134 13.00 12.07 -4.34
CA ILE A 134 13.01 10.64 -4.70
C ILE A 134 14.44 10.08 -4.71
N LEU A 135 15.39 10.81 -5.31
CA LEU A 135 16.80 10.39 -5.33
C LEU A 135 17.39 10.28 -3.92
N LEU A 136 17.04 11.20 -3.02
CA LEU A 136 17.45 11.13 -1.61
C LEU A 136 16.85 9.92 -0.89
N LEU A 137 15.59 9.56 -1.16
CA LEU A 137 14.98 8.35 -0.63
C LEU A 137 15.68 7.08 -1.12
N LEU A 138 16.03 7.02 -2.41
CA LEU A 138 16.82 5.93 -2.98
C LEU A 138 18.20 5.81 -2.31
N GLY A 139 18.87 6.95 -2.08
CA GLY A 139 20.12 6.97 -1.30
C GLY A 139 19.93 6.49 0.14
N GLY A 140 18.84 6.88 0.79
CA GLY A 140 18.46 6.40 2.12
C GLY A 140 18.25 4.89 2.17
N ILE A 141 17.63 4.29 1.16
CA ILE A 141 17.47 2.83 1.05
C ILE A 141 18.82 2.13 1.01
N VAL A 142 19.79 2.64 0.23
CA VAL A 142 21.14 2.04 0.16
C VAL A 142 21.83 2.07 1.52
N LEU A 143 21.69 3.16 2.26
CA LEU A 143 22.23 3.27 3.62
C LEU A 143 21.56 2.29 4.58
N ILE A 144 20.22 2.24 4.58
CA ILE A 144 19.43 1.31 5.42
C ILE A 144 19.75 -0.15 5.09
N GLN A 145 19.98 -0.48 3.82
CA GLN A 145 20.29 -1.84 3.41
C GLN A 145 21.70 -2.25 3.83
N LYS A 146 22.63 -1.30 3.89
CA LYS A 146 24.05 -1.55 4.15
C LYS A 146 24.39 -1.66 5.64
N TYR A 147 23.62 -1.03 6.53
CA TYR A 147 23.88 -0.92 7.96
C TYR A 147 22.68 -1.38 8.79
#